data_AF-A0A7Z0RS07-F1
#
_entry.id   AF-A0A7Z0RS07-F1
#
_cell.length_a   1.000
_cell.length_b   1.000
_cell.length_c   1.000
_cell.angle_alpha   90.00
_cell.angle_beta   90.00
_cell.angle_gamma   90.00
#
_symmetry.space_group_name_H-M   'P 1'
#
loop_
_entity.id
_entity.type
_entity.pdbx_description
1 polymer ?
#
loop_
_entity_poly.entity_id
_entity_poly.type
_entity_poly.pdbx_seq_one_letter_code
_entity_poly.pdbx_strand_id
1 'polypeptide(L)'
;MAQEDLLKEIEQLLQSGELAENTELSNIFLQAKESAALTELTWKSQLSQSLSLYLLTHQFKAPRQVLQLAQSIAKSPHQQRGKGAFLQMLAQSLTHFK
;
A
#
# COMPACT_ATOMS: atom_id res chain seq x y z
N MET A 1 2.44 -6.05 11.46
CA MET A 1 2.67 -6.93 10.29
C MET A 1 4.16 -7.02 10.02
N ALA A 2 4.71 -8.23 9.82
CA ALA A 2 6.13 -8.38 9.50
C ALA A 2 6.42 -7.90 8.07
N GLN A 3 7.66 -7.50 7.80
CA GLN A 3 8.08 -7.03 6.46
C GLN A 3 7.90 -8.11 5.39
N GLU A 4 8.19 -9.36 5.74
CA GLU A 4 8.10 -10.51 4.84
C GLU A 4 6.65 -10.83 4.45
N ASP A 5 5.70 -10.68 5.39
CA ASP A 5 4.27 -10.88 5.11
C ASP A 5 3.76 -9.84 4.11
N LEU A 6 4.19 -8.57 4.24
CA LEU A 6 3.74 -7.51 3.34
C LEU A 6 4.25 -7.74 1.92
N LEU A 7 5.49 -8.20 1.78
CA LEU A 7 6.07 -8.50 0.47
C LEU A 7 5.37 -9.70 -0.19
N LYS A 8 5.05 -10.74 0.59
CA LYS A 8 4.27 -11.87 0.07
C LYS A 8 2.88 -11.45 -0.41
N GLU A 9 2.18 -10.60 0.35
CA GLU A 9 0.87 -10.10 -0.07
C GLU A 9 0.97 -9.23 -1.34
N ILE A 10 2.00 -8.37 -1.44
CA ILE A 10 2.26 -7.57 -2.65
C ILE A 10 2.54 -8.47 -3.87
N GLU A 11 3.34 -9.53 -3.70
CA GLU A 11 3.62 -10.49 -4.77
C GLU A 11 2.38 -11.25 -5.22
N GLN A 12 1.55 -11.70 -4.28
CA GLN A 12 0.28 -12.35 -4.59
C GLN A 12 -0.66 -11.40 -5.36
N LEU A 13 -0.72 -10.13 -4.96
CA LEU A 13 -1.50 -9.10 -5.65
C LEU A 13 -1.03 -8.88 -7.08
N LEU A 14 0.28 -8.77 -7.30
CA LEU A 14 0.88 -8.63 -8.63
C LEU A 14 0.65 -9.87 -9.51
N GLN A 15 0.62 -11.07 -8.92
CA GLN A 15 0.36 -12.32 -9.64
C GLN A 15 -1.13 -12.58 -9.90
N SER A 16 -2.03 -12.02 -9.09
CA SER A 16 -3.48 -12.24 -9.20
C SER A 16 -4.08 -11.74 -10.52
N GLY A 17 -3.37 -10.86 -11.24
CA GLY A 17 -3.86 -10.22 -12.46
C GLY A 17 -4.94 -9.15 -12.23
N GLU A 18 -5.47 -8.99 -11.01
CA GLU A 18 -6.45 -7.93 -10.69
C GLU A 18 -5.87 -6.51 -10.85
N LEU A 19 -4.54 -6.40 -10.76
CA LEU A 19 -3.80 -5.17 -10.98
C LEU A 19 -3.45 -4.93 -12.46
N ALA A 20 -3.56 -5.94 -13.33
CA ALA A 20 -3.12 -5.86 -14.72
C ALA A 20 -3.95 -4.84 -15.54
N GLU A 21 -5.21 -4.66 -15.18
CA GLU A 21 -6.08 -3.62 -15.77
C GLU A 21 -5.72 -2.21 -15.31
N ASN A 22 -4.94 -2.09 -14.23
CA ASN A 22 -4.61 -0.81 -13.60
C ASN A 22 -3.09 -0.62 -13.52
N THR A 23 -2.53 -0.14 -14.62
CA THR A 23 -1.09 0.03 -14.79
C THR A 23 -0.46 0.90 -13.71
N GLU A 24 -1.19 1.90 -13.20
CA GLU A 24 -0.70 2.80 -12.16
C GLU A 24 -0.56 2.09 -10.81
N LEU A 25 -1.57 1.31 -10.38
CA LEU A 25 -1.46 0.47 -9.17
C LEU A 25 -0.36 -0.58 -9.31
N SER A 26 -0.31 -1.27 -10.45
CA SER A 26 0.76 -2.23 -10.74
C SER A 26 2.14 -1.61 -10.57
N ASN A 27 2.32 -0.38 -11.06
CA ASN A 27 3.59 0.33 -10.96
C ASN A 27 3.93 0.72 -9.50
N ILE A 28 2.94 1.18 -8.72
CA ILE A 28 3.12 1.49 -7.29
C ILE A 28 3.62 0.26 -6.52
N PHE A 29 3.03 -0.91 -6.80
CA PHE A 29 3.42 -2.16 -6.14
C PHE A 29 4.77 -2.70 -6.61
N LEU A 30 5.10 -2.56 -7.90
CA LEU A 30 6.41 -2.93 -8.44
C LEU A 30 7.52 -2.07 -7.84
N GLN A 31 7.34 -0.74 -7.79
CA GLN A 31 8.30 0.16 -7.16
C GLN A 31 8.50 -0.17 -5.69
N ALA A 32 7.42 -0.46 -4.95
CA ALA A 32 7.54 -0.85 -3.55
C ALA A 32 8.32 -2.16 -3.37
N LYS A 33 8.16 -3.14 -4.25
CA LYS A 33 8.93 -4.39 -4.25
C LYS A 33 10.41 -4.14 -4.53
N GLU A 34 10.74 -3.29 -5.51
CA GLU A 34 12.12 -2.92 -5.82
C GLU A 34 12.79 -2.17 -4.64
N SER A 35 12.14 -1.15 -4.09
CA SER A 35 12.64 -0.42 -2.92
C SER A 35 12.79 -1.32 -1.69
N ALA A 36 11.91 -2.32 -1.53
CA ALA A 36 12.05 -3.31 -0.47
C ALA A 36 13.25 -4.25 -0.67
N ALA A 37 13.53 -4.66 -1.92
CA ALA A 37 14.71 -5.45 -2.27
C ALA A 37 16.02 -4.68 -2.05
N LEU A 38 15.99 -3.36 -2.22
CA LEU A 38 17.10 -2.45 -1.91
C LEU A 38 17.27 -2.19 -0.40
N THR A 39 16.47 -2.82 0.45
CA THR A 39 16.48 -2.63 1.91
C THR A 39 16.16 -1.20 2.37
N GLU A 40 15.45 -0.41 1.54
CA GLU A 40 15.15 0.98 1.86
C GLU A 40 14.20 1.09 3.07
N LEU A 41 14.68 1.57 4.21
CA LEU A 41 13.84 1.78 5.41
C LEU A 41 12.60 2.67 5.17
N THR A 42 12.54 3.40 4.06
CA THR A 42 11.46 4.29 3.64
C THR A 42 10.38 3.65 2.75
N TRP A 43 10.62 2.46 2.19
CA TRP A 43 9.76 1.89 1.13
C TRP A 43 8.29 1.74 1.57
N LYS A 44 8.05 1.36 2.84
CA LYS A 44 6.69 1.22 3.40
C LYS A 44 5.94 2.56 3.44
N SER A 45 6.65 3.64 3.77
CA SER A 45 6.05 4.97 3.83
C SER A 45 5.78 5.51 2.43
N GLN A 46 6.68 5.26 1.47
CA GLN A 46 6.46 5.60 0.06
C GLN A 46 5.27 4.82 -0.50
N LEU A 47 5.19 3.51 -0.27
CA LEU A 47 4.05 2.69 -0.68
C LEU A 47 2.74 3.23 -0.10
N SER A 48 2.70 3.52 1.21
CA SER A 48 1.53 4.12 1.85
C SER A 48 1.15 5.48 1.25
N GLN A 49 2.13 6.31 0.91
CA GLN A 49 1.87 7.63 0.33
C GLN A 49 1.31 7.49 -1.09
N SER A 50 1.95 6.68 -1.93
CA SER A 50 1.50 6.41 -3.30
C SER A 50 0.10 5.78 -3.33
N LEU A 51 -0.17 4.81 -2.44
CA LEU A 51 -1.51 4.22 -2.29
C LEU A 51 -2.55 5.25 -1.84
N SER A 52 -2.23 6.10 -0.87
CA SER A 52 -3.16 7.13 -0.41
C SER A 52 -3.51 8.10 -1.54
N LEU A 53 -2.49 8.54 -2.27
CA LEU A 53 -2.66 9.44 -3.40
C LEU A 53 -3.52 8.79 -4.48
N TYR A 54 -3.20 7.56 -4.86
CA TYR A 54 -3.98 6.79 -5.84
C TYR A 54 -5.45 6.66 -5.44
N LEU A 55 -5.71 6.29 -4.18
CA LEU A 55 -7.09 6.13 -3.69
C LEU A 55 -7.85 7.47 -3.72
N LEU A 56 -7.19 8.58 -3.38
CA LEU A 56 -7.81 9.90 -3.44
C LEU A 56 -8.06 10.35 -4.88
N THR A 57 -7.13 10.11 -5.82
CA THR A 57 -7.26 10.53 -7.22
C THR A 57 -8.27 9.69 -7.99
N HIS A 58 -8.37 8.39 -7.69
CA HIS A 58 -9.26 7.46 -8.38
C HIS A 58 -10.58 7.19 -7.64
N GLN A 59 -10.93 8.05 -6.68
CA GLN A 59 -12.16 7.91 -5.87
C GLN A 59 -12.31 6.50 -5.29
N PHE A 60 -11.20 5.94 -4.80
CA PHE A 60 -11.09 4.62 -4.18
C PHE A 60 -11.53 3.45 -5.08
N LYS A 61 -11.50 3.63 -6.40
CA LYS A 61 -11.66 2.52 -7.35
C LYS A 61 -10.38 1.67 -7.36
N ALA A 62 -10.30 0.74 -6.42
CA ALA A 62 -9.22 -0.24 -6.34
C ALA A 62 -9.79 -1.64 -6.07
N PRO A 63 -9.10 -2.71 -6.51
CA PRO A 63 -9.49 -4.08 -6.18
C PRO A 63 -9.58 -4.29 -4.67
N ARG A 64 -10.47 -5.19 -4.24
CA ARG A 64 -10.70 -5.45 -2.81
C ARG A 64 -9.43 -5.87 -2.08
N GLN A 65 -8.58 -6.64 -2.75
CA GLN A 65 -7.28 -7.07 -2.23
C GLN A 65 -6.36 -5.88 -1.92
N VAL A 66 -6.34 -4.87 -2.79
CA VAL A 66 -5.57 -3.62 -2.60
C VAL A 66 -6.06 -2.85 -1.37
N LEU A 67 -7.38 -2.72 -1.23
CA LEU A 67 -7.98 -2.05 -0.07
C LEU A 67 -7.68 -2.79 1.23
N GLN A 68 -7.71 -4.13 1.22
CA GLN A 68 -7.34 -4.94 2.40
C GLN A 68 -5.87 -4.75 2.78
N LEU A 69 -4.96 -4.79 1.80
CA LEU A 69 -3.53 -4.55 2.03
C LEU A 69 -3.30 -3.14 2.59
N ALA A 70 -3.95 -2.13 2.01
CA ALA A 70 -3.91 -0.76 2.47
C ALA A 70 -4.39 -0.64 3.92
N GLN A 71 -5.49 -1.31 4.30
CA GLN A 71 -5.95 -1.36 5.69
C GLN A 71 -4.96 -2.08 6.62
N SER A 72 -4.33 -3.17 6.19
CA SER A 72 -3.30 -3.89 6.95
C SER A 72 -2.07 -3.01 7.21
N ILE A 73 -1.66 -2.23 6.20
CA ILE A 73 -0.58 -1.24 6.31
C ILE A 73 -0.95 -0.14 7.31
N ALA A 74 -2.14 0.46 7.18
CA ALA A 74 -2.65 1.50 8.07
C ALA A 74 -2.80 1.04 9.53
N LYS A 75 -3.23 -0.20 9.75
CA LYS A 75 -3.42 -0.78 11.08
C LYS A 75 -2.13 -1.13 11.80
N SER A 76 -0.95 -0.95 11.19
CA SER A 76 0.34 -1.28 11.81
C SER A 76 0.87 -0.03 12.57
N PRO A 77 0.56 0.18 13.87
CA PRO A 77 0.74 1.46 14.52
C PRO A 77 2.13 1.61 15.18
N HIS A 78 2.94 0.55 15.20
CA HIS A 78 3.96 0.41 16.24
C HIS A 78 5.42 0.65 15.86
N GLN A 79 5.78 0.89 14.59
CA GLN A 79 7.21 0.85 14.20
C GLN A 79 7.84 2.13 13.62
N GLN A 80 7.08 3.18 13.29
CA GLN A 80 7.65 4.37 12.65
C GLN A 80 7.04 5.67 13.23
N ARG A 81 7.42 5.99 14.47
CA ARG A 81 7.11 7.26 15.13
C ARG A 81 7.86 8.38 14.38
N GLY A 82 7.13 9.13 13.55
CA GLY A 82 7.65 10.19 12.67
C GLY A 82 7.08 10.17 11.24
N LYS A 83 6.69 9.00 10.72
CA LYS A 83 6.09 8.84 9.37
C LYS A 83 4.61 8.44 9.40
N GLY A 84 4.02 8.40 10.60
CA GLY A 84 2.64 7.99 10.84
C GLY A 84 1.58 8.88 10.19
N ALA A 85 1.90 10.12 9.80
CA ALA A 85 0.94 11.02 9.16
C ALA A 85 0.38 10.46 7.85
N PHE A 86 1.21 9.77 7.05
CA PHE A 86 0.75 9.17 5.78
C PHE A 86 -0.05 7.89 6.00
N LEU A 87 0.31 7.09 7.00
CA LEU A 87 -0.48 5.93 7.42
C LEU A 87 -1.84 6.38 7.98
N GLN A 88 -1.87 7.51 8.69
CA GLN A 88 -3.09 8.14 9.19
C GLN A 88 -3.94 8.69 8.04
N MET A 89 -3.34 9.35 7.04
CA MET A 89 -4.07 9.78 5.83
C MET A 89 -4.65 8.58 5.08
N LEU A 90 -3.89 7.49 4.95
CA LEU A 90 -4.35 6.26 4.34
C LEU A 90 -5.50 5.63 5.15
N ALA A 91 -5.40 5.63 6.48
CA ALA A 91 -6.48 5.17 7.36
C ALA A 91 -7.73 6.06 7.26
N GLN A 92 -7.56 7.38 7.15
CA GLN A 92 -8.64 8.35 7.01
C GLN A 92 -9.34 8.22 5.66
N SER A 93 -8.57 8.01 4.59
CA SER A 93 -9.12 7.79 3.26
C SER A 93 -9.97 6.51 3.24
N LEU A 94 -9.46 5.43 3.85
CA LEU A 94 -10.18 4.15 3.92
C LEU A 94 -11.36 4.12 4.89
N THR A 95 -11.43 5.01 5.89
CA THR A 95 -12.56 5.05 6.85
C THR A 95 -13.83 5.64 6.26
N HIS A 96 -13.74 6.38 5.15
CA HIS A 96 -14.92 6.81 4.39
C HIS A 96 -15.51 5.71 3.50
N PHE A 97 -14.85 4.55 3.38
CA PHE A 97 -15.35 3.37 2.69
C PHE A 97 -16.05 2.44 3.69
N LYS A 98 -17.39 2.55 3.79
CA LYS A 98 -18.24 1.66 4.59
C LYS A 98 -19.42 1.17 3.78
#